data_AF-A0A4Q9MXM9-F1
#
_entry.id   AF-A0A4Q9MXM9-F1
#
_cell.length_a   1.000
_cell.length_b   1.000
_cell.length_c   1.000
_cell.angle_alpha   90.00
_cell.angle_beta   90.00
_cell.angle_gamma   90.00
#
_symmetry.space_group_name_H-M   'P 1'
#
loop_
_entity.id
_entity.type
_entity.pdbx_description
1 polymer ?
#
loop_
_entity_poly.entity_id
_entity_poly.type
_entity_poly.pdbx_seq_one_letter_code
_entity_poly.pdbx_strand_id
1 'polypeptide(L)'
;IGIVYVTMSSVPHEVHIGVALLPTFRRQGASMKACAFAVQWAVETIRAHRVQARILTSTDQSRAQRLFTALGFAHEGIQRRAVPDAAGAWADVTHMGIVDIDWVVRRRLRAAPRNMWDELFERHQREREELLRWEEFRDSMGLRRTSSMETVR
;
A
#
# COMPACT_ATOMS: atom_id res chain seq x y z
N ILE A 1 10.34 15.39 -19.53
CA ILE A 1 10.71 15.02 -18.13
C ILE A 1 10.00 13.71 -17.73
N GLY A 2 8.67 13.66 -17.73
CA GLY A 2 7.89 12.43 -17.53
C GLY A 2 6.40 12.74 -17.36
N ILE A 3 5.60 11.74 -16.99
CA ILE A 3 4.15 11.86 -16.74
C ILE A 3 3.79 11.24 -15.38
N VAL A 4 2.83 11.84 -14.69
CA VAL A 4 2.03 11.21 -13.63
C VAL A 4 0.60 11.20 -14.11
N TYR A 5 -0.08 10.07 -13.96
CA TYR A 5 -1.49 9.94 -14.34
C TYR A 5 -2.30 9.49 -13.13
N VAL A 6 -3.55 9.94 -13.11
CA VAL A 6 -4.59 9.49 -12.20
C VAL A 6 -5.79 9.11 -13.05
N THR A 7 -6.31 7.90 -12.89
CA THR A 7 -7.46 7.40 -13.64
C THR A 7 -8.51 6.88 -12.67
N MET A 8 -9.79 7.07 -12.97
CA MET A 8 -10.84 6.44 -12.16
C MET A 8 -10.78 4.93 -12.32
N SER A 9 -10.99 4.19 -11.22
CA SER A 9 -11.18 2.75 -11.32
C SER A 9 -12.67 2.41 -11.52
N SER A 10 -12.97 1.13 -11.75
CA SER A 10 -14.35 0.64 -11.77
C SER A 10 -14.99 0.59 -10.38
N VAL A 11 -14.20 0.77 -9.32
CA VAL A 11 -14.68 0.80 -7.93
C VAL A 11 -15.01 2.24 -7.54
N PRO A 12 -16.19 2.51 -6.96
CA PRO A 12 -16.55 3.84 -6.51
C PRO A 12 -15.53 4.42 -5.51
N HIS A 13 -15.25 5.72 -5.63
CA HIS A 13 -14.31 6.45 -4.78
C HIS A 13 -12.87 5.91 -4.77
N GLU A 14 -12.50 5.10 -5.77
CA GLU A 14 -11.14 4.64 -5.99
C GLU A 14 -10.54 5.25 -7.27
N VAL A 15 -9.27 5.63 -7.19
CA VAL A 15 -8.50 6.05 -8.36
C VAL A 15 -7.20 5.27 -8.45
N HIS A 16 -6.75 5.02 -9.67
CA HIS A 16 -5.44 4.45 -9.95
C HIS A 16 -4.43 5.55 -10.23
N ILE A 17 -3.22 5.42 -9.70
CA ILE A 17 -2.11 6.34 -9.91
C ILE A 17 -0.93 5.61 -10.54
N GLY A 18 -0.23 6.28 -11.45
CA GLY A 18 1.04 5.80 -11.97
C GLY A 18 1.97 6.93 -12.41
N VAL A 19 3.25 6.59 -12.58
CA VAL A 19 4.30 7.53 -12.99
C VAL A 19 5.25 6.88 -13.97
N ALA A 20 5.64 7.63 -15.00
CA ALA A 20 6.69 7.24 -15.94
C ALA A 20 7.64 8.42 -16.17
N LEU A 21 8.93 8.21 -15.94
CA LEU A 21 9.96 9.23 -16.18
C LEU A 21 10.95 8.77 -17.25
N LEU A 22 11.40 9.73 -18.06
CA LEU A 22 12.55 9.53 -18.95
C LEU A 22 13.79 9.15 -18.12
N PRO A 23 14.66 8.25 -18.62
CA PRO A 23 15.82 7.76 -17.88
C PRO A 23 16.70 8.86 -17.28
N THR A 24 16.90 9.96 -18.03
CA THR A 24 17.71 11.12 -17.64
C THR A 24 17.20 11.89 -16.42
N PHE A 25 15.92 11.77 -16.08
CA PHE A 25 15.27 12.47 -14.95
C PHE A 25 14.97 11.56 -13.76
N ARG A 26 15.42 10.29 -13.79
CA ARG A 26 15.25 9.34 -12.69
C ARG A 26 16.22 9.65 -11.54
N ARG A 27 15.88 9.18 -10.34
CA ARG A 27 16.71 9.29 -9.10
C ARG A 27 16.95 10.72 -8.58
N GLN A 28 16.25 11.71 -9.12
CA GLN A 28 16.31 13.12 -8.68
C GLN A 28 15.15 13.49 -7.72
N GLY A 29 14.39 12.51 -7.24
CA GLY A 29 13.21 12.75 -6.39
C GLY A 29 11.97 13.30 -7.11
N ALA A 30 12.03 13.50 -8.43
CA ALA A 30 10.91 14.03 -9.22
C ALA A 30 9.64 13.15 -9.11
N SER A 31 9.78 11.81 -9.23
CA SER A 31 8.64 10.88 -9.06
C SER A 31 8.00 11.00 -7.70
N MET A 32 8.79 11.14 -6.63
CA MET A 32 8.28 11.26 -5.27
C MET A 32 7.41 12.49 -5.10
N LYS A 33 7.93 13.66 -5.52
CA LYS A 33 7.19 14.93 -5.43
C LYS A 33 5.92 14.89 -6.28
N ALA A 34 6.02 14.39 -7.51
CA ALA A 34 4.90 14.38 -8.44
C ALA A 34 3.80 13.39 -8.01
N CYS A 35 4.15 12.19 -7.54
CA CYS A 35 3.18 11.25 -7.00
C CYS A 35 2.56 11.75 -5.69
N ALA A 36 3.35 12.34 -4.76
CA ALA A 36 2.81 12.92 -3.54
C ALA A 36 1.77 14.02 -3.83
N PHE A 37 2.07 14.89 -4.81
CA PHE A 37 1.12 15.91 -5.25
C PHE A 37 -0.15 15.30 -5.85
N ALA A 38 -0.02 14.28 -6.70
CA ALA A 38 -1.17 13.60 -7.30
C ALA A 38 -2.05 12.87 -6.27
N VAL A 39 -1.46 12.23 -5.25
CA VAL A 39 -2.21 11.60 -4.15
C VAL A 39 -2.93 12.68 -3.33
N GLN A 40 -2.26 13.79 -3.01
CA GLN A 40 -2.89 14.91 -2.32
C GLN A 40 -4.09 15.44 -3.11
N TRP A 41 -3.91 15.66 -4.41
CA TRP A 41 -4.97 16.14 -5.29
C TRP A 41 -6.14 15.14 -5.37
N ALA A 42 -5.87 13.84 -5.48
CA ALA A 42 -6.90 12.81 -5.50
C ALA A 42 -7.73 12.80 -4.20
N VAL A 43 -7.09 12.88 -3.04
CA VAL A 43 -7.78 12.87 -1.74
C VAL A 43 -8.53 14.19 -1.50
N GLU A 44 -7.88 15.33 -1.71
CA GLU A 44 -8.44 16.64 -1.33
C GLU A 44 -9.42 17.20 -2.36
N THR A 45 -9.18 16.95 -3.67
CA THR A 45 -9.99 17.52 -4.75
C THR A 45 -10.98 16.52 -5.32
N ILE A 46 -10.54 15.31 -5.68
CA ILE A 46 -11.45 14.27 -6.22
C ILE A 46 -12.28 13.63 -5.10
N ARG A 47 -11.86 13.76 -3.83
CA ARG A 47 -12.44 13.03 -2.69
C ARG A 47 -12.41 11.53 -2.91
N ALA A 48 -11.31 11.03 -3.49
CA ALA A 48 -11.05 9.61 -3.56
C ALA A 48 -10.84 9.08 -2.14
N HIS A 49 -11.64 8.10 -1.76
CA HIS A 49 -11.44 7.37 -0.51
C HIS A 49 -10.19 6.49 -0.59
N ARG A 50 -9.84 6.03 -1.80
CA ARG A 50 -8.75 5.09 -2.03
C ARG A 50 -7.93 5.46 -3.26
N VAL A 51 -6.61 5.37 -3.11
CA VAL A 51 -5.66 5.55 -4.22
C VAL A 51 -4.84 4.27 -4.36
N GLN A 52 -4.83 3.68 -5.55
CA GLN A 52 -4.14 2.43 -5.83
C GLN A 52 -3.07 2.58 -6.91
N ALA A 53 -1.88 2.06 -6.66
CA ALA A 53 -0.83 1.91 -7.65
C ALA A 53 -0.83 0.48 -8.19
N ARG A 54 -0.84 0.36 -9.52
CA ARG A 54 -0.79 -0.92 -10.23
C ARG A 54 0.55 -1.03 -10.95
N ILE A 55 1.41 -1.89 -10.44
CA ILE A 55 2.81 -1.98 -10.89
C ILE A 55 2.97 -3.27 -11.69
N LEU A 56 3.20 -3.11 -12.99
CA LEU A 56 3.49 -4.23 -13.89
C LEU A 56 4.87 -4.81 -13.61
N THR A 57 5.01 -6.14 -13.73
CA THR A 57 6.31 -6.81 -13.72
C THR A 57 7.24 -6.21 -14.77
N SER A 58 8.38 -5.68 -14.32
CA SER A 58 9.38 -5.03 -15.16
C SER A 58 10.69 -4.83 -14.38
N THR A 59 11.76 -4.41 -15.06
CA THR A 59 13.05 -4.08 -14.43
C THR A 59 12.95 -2.92 -13.43
N ASP A 60 11.97 -2.03 -13.59
CA ASP A 60 11.72 -0.89 -12.71
C ASP A 60 10.73 -1.20 -11.57
N GLN A 61 10.13 -2.41 -11.51
CA GLN A 61 9.10 -2.80 -10.53
C GLN A 61 9.55 -2.52 -9.08
N SER A 62 10.76 -2.97 -8.71
CA SER A 62 11.27 -2.76 -7.35
C SER A 62 11.43 -1.27 -7.00
N ARG A 63 11.70 -0.41 -7.99
CA ARG A 63 11.85 1.04 -7.80
C ARG A 63 10.50 1.70 -7.61
N ALA A 64 9.48 1.26 -8.37
CA ALA A 64 8.11 1.70 -8.20
C ALA A 64 7.55 1.28 -6.83
N GLN A 65 7.77 0.02 -6.41
CA GLN A 65 7.34 -0.46 -5.09
C GLN A 65 7.97 0.39 -3.97
N ARG A 66 9.29 0.62 -4.00
CA ARG A 66 9.96 1.49 -3.02
C ARG A 66 9.40 2.91 -2.99
N LEU A 67 9.08 3.48 -4.16
CA LEU A 67 8.46 4.80 -4.26
C LEU A 67 7.09 4.83 -3.56
N PHE A 68 6.23 3.85 -3.84
CA PHE A 68 4.89 3.81 -3.26
C PHE A 68 4.90 3.45 -1.77
N THR A 69 5.77 2.55 -1.33
CA THR A 69 6.06 2.33 0.11
C THR A 69 6.50 3.63 0.78
N ALA A 70 7.43 4.38 0.17
CA ALA A 70 7.87 5.68 0.70
C ALA A 70 6.77 6.75 0.71
N LEU A 71 5.68 6.56 -0.06
CA LEU A 71 4.47 7.39 -0.01
C LEU A 71 3.45 6.89 1.02
N GLY A 72 3.66 5.72 1.62
CA GLY A 72 2.77 5.10 2.61
C GLY A 72 1.73 4.17 2.02
N PHE A 73 1.94 3.68 0.79
CA PHE A 73 1.08 2.67 0.21
C PHE A 73 1.44 1.30 0.78
N ALA A 74 0.43 0.58 1.25
CA ALA A 74 0.55 -0.79 1.68
C ALA A 74 0.55 -1.74 0.46
N HIS A 75 1.28 -2.86 0.56
CA HIS A 75 1.20 -3.94 -0.42
C HIS A 75 -0.05 -4.79 -0.19
N GLU A 76 -0.90 -4.92 -1.21
CA GLU A 76 -2.21 -5.56 -1.09
C GLU A 76 -2.26 -6.95 -1.74
N GLY A 77 -1.40 -7.18 -2.75
CA GLY A 77 -1.33 -8.47 -3.40
C GLY A 77 -0.74 -8.42 -4.80
N ILE A 78 -0.59 -9.60 -5.39
CA ILE A 78 -0.13 -9.78 -6.76
C ILE A 78 -1.21 -10.50 -7.55
N GLN A 79 -1.73 -9.83 -8.58
CA GLN A 79 -2.60 -10.45 -9.56
C GLN A 79 -1.73 -11.13 -10.61
N ARG A 80 -1.70 -12.46 -10.58
CA ARG A 80 -0.87 -13.25 -11.50
C ARG A 80 -1.45 -13.22 -12.91
N ARG A 81 -0.59 -13.05 -13.92
CA ARG A 81 -0.93 -13.08 -15.35
C ARG A 81 -2.15 -12.19 -15.67
N ALA A 82 -2.13 -10.96 -15.17
CA ALA A 82 -3.29 -10.07 -15.19
C ALA A 82 -3.46 -9.33 -16.53
N VAL A 83 -2.34 -8.98 -17.17
CA VAL A 83 -2.35 -8.19 -18.42
C VAL A 83 -1.27 -8.70 -19.39
N PRO A 84 -1.48 -8.58 -20.70
CA PRO A 84 -0.41 -8.79 -21.67
C PRO A 84 0.63 -7.67 -21.57
N ASP A 85 1.91 -8.02 -21.65
CA ASP A 85 3.00 -7.07 -21.78
C ASP A 85 3.20 -6.65 -23.25
N ALA A 86 4.17 -5.77 -23.49
CA ALA A 86 4.49 -5.29 -24.84
C ALA A 86 4.99 -6.39 -25.79
N ALA A 87 5.46 -7.53 -25.26
CA ALA A 87 5.90 -8.69 -26.03
C ALA A 87 4.77 -9.74 -26.20
N GLY A 88 3.57 -9.48 -25.67
CA GLY A 88 2.42 -10.39 -25.72
C GLY A 88 2.43 -11.49 -24.66
N ALA A 89 3.40 -11.49 -23.74
CA ALA A 89 3.43 -12.42 -22.61
C ALA A 89 2.51 -11.92 -21.49
N TRP A 90 1.91 -12.84 -20.73
CA TRP A 90 1.10 -12.47 -19.57
C TRP A 90 1.97 -12.09 -18.38
N ALA A 91 1.83 -10.84 -17.91
CA ALA A 91 2.59 -10.28 -16.81
C ALA A 91 1.74 -10.15 -15.53
N ASP A 92 2.42 -10.22 -14.39
CA ASP A 92 1.80 -10.02 -13.08
C ASP A 92 1.65 -8.51 -12.79
N VAL A 93 0.65 -8.18 -11.97
CA VAL A 93 0.43 -6.81 -11.49
C VAL A 93 0.45 -6.81 -9.96
N THR A 94 1.43 -6.12 -9.39
CA THR A 94 1.45 -5.80 -7.96
C THR A 94 0.49 -4.66 -7.68
N HIS A 95 -0.43 -4.87 -6.75
CA HIS A 95 -1.35 -3.84 -6.25
C HIS A 95 -0.82 -3.30 -4.93
N MET A 96 -0.69 -1.97 -4.86
CA MET A 96 -0.40 -1.25 -3.63
C MET A 96 -1.43 -0.15 -3.44
N GLY A 97 -1.87 0.10 -2.22
CA GLY A 97 -2.97 1.05 -1.95
C GLY A 97 -2.73 1.90 -0.72
N ILE A 98 -3.35 3.08 -0.70
CA ILE A 98 -3.48 3.92 0.48
C ILE A 98 -4.91 4.45 0.57
N VAL A 99 -5.43 4.56 1.79
CA VAL A 99 -6.76 5.11 2.09
C VAL A 99 -6.62 6.58 2.48
N ASP A 100 -7.65 7.39 2.23
CA ASP A 100 -7.69 8.83 2.53
C ASP A 100 -7.27 9.17 3.97
N ILE A 101 -7.76 8.41 4.95
CA ILE A 101 -7.43 8.60 6.36
C ILE A 101 -5.94 8.37 6.63
N ASP A 102 -5.35 7.31 6.06
CA ASP A 102 -3.93 7.00 6.22
C ASP A 102 -3.06 8.11 5.62
N TRP A 103 -3.48 8.65 4.47
CA TRP A 103 -2.81 9.80 3.86
C TRP A 103 -2.85 11.05 4.75
N VAL A 104 -4.02 11.38 5.31
CA VAL A 104 -4.20 12.54 6.19
C VAL A 104 -3.39 12.39 7.48
N VAL A 105 -3.44 11.21 8.10
CA VAL A 105 -2.69 10.89 9.33
C VAL A 105 -1.20 10.99 9.07
N ARG A 106 -0.70 10.38 7.99
CA ARG A 106 0.72 10.44 7.61
C ARG A 106 1.21 11.87 7.41
N ARG A 107 0.43 12.72 6.73
CA ARG A 107 0.82 14.12 6.49
C ARG A 107 0.98 14.90 7.79
N ARG A 108 0.19 14.56 8.82
CA ARG A 108 0.25 15.18 10.15
C ARG A 108 1.40 14.63 11.00
N LEU A 109 1.71 13.34 10.90
CA LEU A 109 2.64 12.66 11.82
C LEU A 109 4.11 12.63 11.37
N ARG A 110 4.44 13.02 10.12
CA ARG A 110 5.81 13.30 9.63
C ARG A 110 6.90 12.30 10.09
N ALA A 111 6.67 10.99 9.97
CA ALA A 111 7.74 10.01 9.96
C ALA A 111 7.32 8.81 9.10
N ALA A 112 8.04 8.55 8.02
CA ALA A 112 7.86 7.37 7.19
C ALA A 112 8.90 6.32 7.60
N PRO A 113 8.53 5.04 7.75
CA PRO A 113 9.50 3.95 7.84
C PRO A 113 10.39 3.95 6.59
N ARG A 114 11.68 3.67 6.74
CA ARG A 114 12.68 3.84 5.67
C ARG A 114 12.58 2.76 4.59
N ASN A 115 11.93 1.63 4.88
CA ASN A 115 11.77 0.51 3.96
C ASN A 115 10.50 -0.32 4.29
N MET A 116 10.11 -1.21 3.36
CA MET A 116 8.93 -2.09 3.45
C MET A 116 8.97 -3.05 4.64
N TRP A 117 10.17 -3.44 5.07
CA TRP A 117 10.35 -4.36 6.19
C TRP A 117 10.09 -3.65 7.52
N ASP A 118 10.57 -2.42 7.69
CA ASP A 118 10.29 -1.60 8.87
C ASP A 118 8.77 -1.43 9.04
N GLU A 119 8.04 -1.16 7.94
CA GLU A 119 6.59 -1.04 7.94
C GLU A 119 5.88 -2.36 8.30
N LEU A 120 6.31 -3.48 7.70
CA LEU A 120 5.78 -4.81 8.02
C LEU A 120 6.04 -5.20 9.47
N PHE A 121 7.24 -4.93 9.99
CA PHE A 121 7.60 -5.19 11.37
C PHE A 121 6.77 -4.33 12.32
N GLU A 122 6.65 -3.02 12.09
CA GLU A 122 5.85 -2.13 12.93
C GLU A 122 4.37 -2.51 12.94
N ARG A 123 3.81 -2.88 11.77
CA ARG A 123 2.43 -3.37 11.68
C ARG A 123 2.26 -4.66 12.48
N HIS A 124 3.16 -5.61 12.32
CA HIS A 124 3.10 -6.90 13.04
C HIS A 124 3.27 -6.72 14.56
N GLN A 125 4.09 -5.75 15.00
CA GLN A 125 4.22 -5.40 16.41
C GLN A 125 2.91 -4.81 16.95
N ARG A 126 2.26 -3.89 16.22
CA ARG A 126 0.95 -3.34 16.62
C ARG A 126 -0.12 -4.42 16.73
N GLU A 127 -0.22 -5.29 15.72
CA GLU A 127 -1.18 -6.41 15.73
C GLU A 127 -0.93 -7.36 16.91
N ARG A 128 0.35 -7.62 17.27
CA ARG A 128 0.71 -8.39 18.46
C ARG A 128 0.37 -7.68 19.78
N GLU A 129 0.65 -6.40 19.89
CA GLU A 129 0.32 -5.60 21.09
C GLU A 129 -1.18 -5.47 21.31
N GLU A 130 -1.97 -5.41 20.23
CA GLU A 130 -3.43 -5.48 20.32
C GLU A 130 -3.88 -6.85 20.79
N LEU A 131 -3.37 -7.94 20.20
CA LEU A 131 -3.68 -9.30 20.64
C LEU A 131 -3.35 -9.52 22.12
N LEU A 132 -2.18 -9.06 22.58
CA LEU A 132 -1.77 -9.15 23.98
C LEU A 132 -2.69 -8.34 24.91
N ARG A 133 -3.08 -7.12 24.52
CA ARG A 133 -4.07 -6.33 25.28
C ARG A 133 -5.43 -7.00 25.33
N TRP A 134 -5.85 -7.66 24.24
CA TRP A 134 -7.08 -8.44 24.21
C TRP A 134 -7.00 -9.68 25.11
N GLU A 135 -5.85 -10.35 25.17
CA GLU A 135 -5.60 -11.46 26.10
C GLU A 135 -5.62 -11.00 27.56
N GLU A 136 -4.93 -9.91 27.89
CA GLU A 136 -4.96 -9.31 29.23
C GLU A 136 -6.37 -8.86 29.64
N PHE A 137 -7.10 -8.21 28.73
CA PHE A 137 -8.48 -7.81 28.96
C PHE A 137 -9.39 -9.03 29.20
N ARG A 138 -9.22 -10.09 28.42
CA ARG A 138 -9.99 -11.34 28.55
C ARG A 138 -9.66 -12.08 29.86
N ASP A 139 -8.39 -12.12 30.25
CA ASP A 139 -7.94 -12.70 31.52
C ASP A 139 -8.45 -11.87 32.70
N SER A 140 -8.47 -10.54 32.59
CA SER A 140 -9.05 -9.63 33.60
C SER A 140 -10.57 -9.79 33.77
N MET A 141 -11.29 -10.21 32.71
CA MET A 141 -12.73 -10.53 32.76
C MET A 141 -13.03 -11.96 33.26
N GLY A 142 -12.02 -12.75 33.64
CA GLY A 142 -12.24 -14.09 34.21
C GLY A 142 -12.80 -15.12 33.23
N LEU A 143 -12.74 -14.86 31.92
CA LEU A 143 -13.20 -15.77 30.87
C LEU A 143 -12.22 -16.95 30.75
N ARG A 144 -12.42 -17.98 31.58
CA ARG A 144 -11.64 -19.22 31.55
C ARG A 144 -11.59 -19.79 30.12
N ARG A 145 -10.39 -20.16 29.68
CA ARG A 145 -10.16 -21.00 28.49
C ARG A 145 -11.06 -22.23 28.57
N THR A 146 -12.14 -22.28 27.79
CA THR A 146 -12.77 -23.56 27.48
C THR A 146 -11.82 -24.30 26.55
N SER A 147 -11.11 -25.25 27.13
CA SER A 147 -10.28 -26.22 26.42
C SER A 147 -11.18 -27.10 25.55
N SER A 148 -11.61 -26.59 24.40
CA SER A 148 -12.25 -27.40 23.36
C SER A 148 -11.17 -28.12 22.55
N MET A 149 -10.54 -29.10 23.20
CA MET A 149 -9.91 -30.23 22.54
C MET A 149 -10.65 -31.49 23.03
N GLU A 150 -11.95 -31.58 22.76
CA GLU A 150 -12.60 -32.89 22.71
C GLU A 150 -12.31 -33.49 21.34
N THR A 151 -11.32 -34.37 21.37
CA THR A 151 -10.94 -35.41 20.42
C THR A 151 -12.10 -35.87 19.53
N VAL A 152 -12.05 -35.51 18.24
CA VAL A 152 -12.71 -36.30 17.20
C VAL A 152 -11.88 -37.56 17.03
N ARG A 153 -12.44 -38.70 17.46
CA ARG A 153 -11.89 -40.04 17.29
C ARG A 153 -12.45 -40.68 16.03
#